data_AF-A0A494W079-F1
#
_entry.id   AF-A0A494W079-F1
#
_cell.length_a   1.000
_cell.length_b   1.000
_cell.length_c   1.000
_cell.angle_alpha   90.00
_cell.angle_beta   90.00
_cell.angle_gamma   90.00
#
_symmetry.space_group_name_H-M   'P 1'
#
loop_
_entity.id
_entity.type
_entity.pdbx_description
1 polymer ?
#
loop_
_entity_poly.entity_id
_entity_poly.type
_entity_poly.pdbx_seq_one_letter_code
_entity_poly.pdbx_strand_id
1 'polypeptide(L)'
;MFEQLSLFDAAEAAACLWEEVLERKDEPNVKAAFEHRGYADLRATVCGWAEPVHRDWQEASANGYDDPFDFEFVPAWVSANVTFSDRGAELATKRTFPMMSAMLVEVQPVKDEGDGFDTCPLTEATAIGVYIRNPLAMHVRDFDIDEGGLSGNDLDQFKRHVAVDALGWAKALAEHLGCEVYNPHGLEG
;
A
#
# COMPACT_ATOMS: atom_id res chain seq x y z
N MET A 1 -2.66 27.47 -5.07
CA MET A 1 -1.46 28.30 -5.33
C MET A 1 -0.30 27.36 -5.07
N PHE A 2 0.29 26.77 -6.11
CA PHE A 2 1.35 25.80 -5.92
C PHE A 2 2.63 26.54 -5.58
N GLU A 3 3.26 26.15 -4.48
CA GLU A 3 4.57 26.67 -4.07
C GLU A 3 5.58 26.25 -5.13
N GLN A 4 6.43 27.18 -5.57
CA GLN A 4 7.45 26.88 -6.56
C GLN A 4 8.49 25.95 -5.93
N LEU A 5 8.74 24.80 -6.56
CA LEU A 5 9.73 23.84 -6.09
C LEU A 5 11.08 24.54 -5.88
N SER A 6 11.68 24.37 -4.70
CA SER A 6 12.98 24.98 -4.47
C SER A 6 14.04 24.33 -5.37
N LEU A 7 15.08 25.08 -5.73
CA LEU A 7 16.18 24.54 -6.53
C LEU A 7 16.87 23.35 -5.82
N PHE A 8 16.87 23.37 -4.48
CA PHE A 8 17.41 22.30 -3.66
C PHE A 8 16.58 21.02 -3.80
N ASP A 9 15.26 21.12 -3.60
CA ASP A 9 14.35 19.98 -3.70
C ASP A 9 14.35 19.36 -5.10
N ALA A 10 14.45 20.19 -6.14
CA ALA A 10 14.58 19.72 -7.52
C ALA A 10 15.90 18.97 -7.76
N ALA A 11 17.01 19.42 -7.15
CA ALA A 11 18.30 18.77 -7.28
C ALA A 11 18.34 17.43 -6.54
N GLU A 12 17.79 17.38 -5.32
CA GLU A 12 17.67 16.14 -4.54
C GLU A 12 16.77 15.12 -5.25
N ALA A 13 15.61 15.55 -5.77
CA ALA A 13 14.74 14.69 -6.56
C ALA A 13 15.43 14.16 -7.83
N ALA A 14 16.19 15.00 -8.54
CA ALA A 14 16.97 14.59 -9.69
C ALA A 14 18.08 13.58 -9.34
N ALA A 15 18.71 13.73 -8.17
CA ALA A 15 19.74 12.82 -7.69
C ALA A 15 19.16 11.44 -7.36
N CYS A 16 18.08 11.39 -6.57
CA CYS A 16 17.40 10.16 -6.20
C CYS A 16 16.89 9.40 -7.43
N LEU A 17 16.26 10.11 -8.39
CA LEU A 17 15.81 9.51 -9.65
C LEU A 17 16.96 8.90 -10.45
N TRP A 18 18.09 9.60 -10.52
CA TRP A 18 19.23 9.12 -11.28
C TRP A 18 19.92 7.92 -10.61
N GLU A 19 19.99 7.91 -9.28
CA GLU A 19 20.49 6.79 -8.49
C GLU A 19 19.65 5.53 -8.73
N GLU A 20 18.32 5.63 -8.58
CA GLU A 20 17.39 4.53 -8.84
C GLU A 20 17.54 3.96 -10.27
N VAL A 21 17.66 4.82 -11.29
CA VAL A 21 17.86 4.35 -12.68
C VAL A 21 19.22 3.68 -12.87
N LEU A 22 20.26 4.11 -12.14
CA LEU A 22 21.57 3.45 -12.17
C LEU A 22 21.55 2.08 -11.48
N GLU A 23 20.79 1.91 -10.41
CA GLU A 23 20.62 0.61 -9.76
C GLU A 23 19.96 -0.41 -10.71
N ARG A 24 19.03 0.07 -11.54
CA ARG A 24 18.29 -0.73 -12.52
C ARG A 24 18.99 -0.92 -13.86
N LYS A 25 20.21 -0.38 -14.04
CA LYS A 25 20.92 -0.32 -15.34
C LYS A 25 21.09 -1.67 -16.06
N ASP A 26 21.08 -2.77 -15.31
CA ASP A 26 21.31 -4.12 -15.84
C ASP A 26 19.99 -4.83 -16.23
N GLU A 27 18.82 -4.23 -15.95
CA GLU A 27 17.54 -4.70 -16.46
C GLU A 27 17.50 -4.60 -18.00
N PRO A 28 16.95 -5.59 -18.73
CA PRO A 28 17.07 -5.64 -20.19
C PRO A 28 16.66 -4.35 -20.93
N ASN A 29 15.53 -3.75 -20.53
CA ASN A 29 15.02 -2.54 -21.18
C ASN A 29 15.77 -1.28 -20.76
N VAL A 30 16.23 -1.21 -19.51
CA VAL A 30 17.02 -0.09 -19.00
C VAL A 30 18.41 -0.10 -19.65
N LYS A 31 19.04 -1.27 -19.71
CA LYS A 31 20.30 -1.49 -20.41
C LYS A 31 20.23 -1.07 -21.88
N ALA A 32 19.16 -1.47 -22.58
CA ALA A 32 18.95 -1.05 -23.97
C ALA A 32 18.84 0.48 -24.11
N ALA A 33 18.15 1.15 -23.17
CA ALA A 33 18.07 2.62 -23.14
C ALA A 33 19.46 3.26 -22.94
N PHE A 34 20.28 2.73 -22.03
CA PHE A 34 21.66 3.17 -21.81
C PHE A 34 22.54 2.97 -23.04
N GLU A 35 22.45 1.81 -23.70
CA GLU A 35 23.25 1.49 -24.89
C GLU A 35 22.87 2.38 -26.09
N HIS A 36 21.59 2.73 -26.23
CA HIS A 36 21.12 3.57 -27.34
C HIS A 36 21.36 5.07 -27.13
N ARG A 37 21.02 5.60 -25.94
CA ARG A 37 21.04 7.05 -25.66
C ARG A 37 22.35 7.51 -25.02
N GLY A 38 23.06 6.60 -24.35
CA GLY A 38 24.22 6.94 -23.51
C GLY A 38 23.82 7.57 -22.18
N TYR A 39 24.78 7.58 -21.24
CA TYR A 39 24.55 8.02 -19.86
C TYR A 39 24.11 9.48 -19.74
N ALA A 40 24.75 10.38 -20.51
CA ALA A 40 24.52 11.82 -20.34
C ALA A 40 23.10 12.25 -20.79
N ASP A 41 22.64 11.71 -21.92
CA ASP A 41 21.32 12.03 -22.47
C ASP A 41 20.20 11.36 -21.67
N LEU A 42 20.40 10.10 -21.26
CA LEU A 42 19.46 9.43 -20.37
C LEU A 42 19.35 10.15 -19.02
N ARG A 43 20.48 10.57 -18.41
CA ARG A 43 20.48 11.37 -17.18
C ARG A 43 19.74 12.69 -17.35
N ALA A 44 19.94 13.40 -18.45
CA ALA A 44 19.22 14.65 -18.70
C ALA A 44 17.70 14.42 -18.80
N THR A 45 17.28 13.31 -19.42
CA THR A 45 15.88 12.90 -19.49
C THR A 45 15.31 12.61 -18.10
N VAL A 46 16.02 11.78 -17.31
CA VAL A 46 15.60 11.37 -15.96
C VAL A 46 15.53 12.57 -15.00
N CYS A 47 16.56 13.41 -14.96
CA CYS A 47 16.58 14.61 -14.12
C CYS A 47 15.47 15.61 -14.52
N GLY A 48 14.99 15.58 -15.76
CA GLY A 48 13.85 16.36 -16.22
C GLY A 48 12.53 16.01 -15.51
N TRP A 49 12.48 14.89 -14.78
CA TRP A 49 11.31 14.45 -14.01
C TRP A 49 11.34 14.84 -12.54
N ALA A 50 12.33 15.63 -12.10
CA ALA A 50 12.45 16.08 -10.71
C ALA A 50 11.18 16.81 -10.21
N GLU A 51 10.63 17.71 -11.01
CA GLU A 51 9.41 18.43 -10.63
C GLU A 51 8.18 17.51 -10.50
N PRO A 52 7.84 16.64 -11.48
CA PRO A 52 6.71 15.75 -11.31
C PRO A 52 6.86 14.74 -10.17
N VAL A 53 8.04 14.14 -9.94
CA VAL A 53 8.20 13.20 -8.82
C VAL A 53 8.06 13.90 -7.47
N HIS A 54 8.63 15.10 -7.32
CA HIS A 54 8.54 15.83 -6.06
C HIS A 54 7.12 16.32 -5.79
N ARG A 55 6.41 16.80 -6.83
CA ARG A 55 5.00 17.17 -6.68
C ARG A 55 4.13 15.97 -6.27
N ASP A 56 4.33 14.83 -6.93
CA ASP A 56 3.57 13.62 -6.62
C ASP A 56 3.90 13.13 -5.18
N TRP A 57 5.13 13.31 -4.70
CA TRP A 57 5.51 13.04 -3.31
C TRP A 57 4.87 14.01 -2.32
N GLN A 58 4.86 15.32 -2.61
CA GLN A 58 4.15 16.29 -1.76
C GLN A 58 2.66 15.98 -1.66
N GLU A 59 2.04 15.56 -2.77
CA GLU A 59 0.65 15.13 -2.79
C GLU A 59 0.46 13.84 -1.97
N ALA A 60 1.33 12.84 -2.12
CA ALA A 60 1.30 11.63 -1.32
C ALA A 60 1.46 11.93 0.19
N SER A 61 2.43 12.77 0.54
CA SER A 61 2.73 13.17 1.92
C SER A 61 1.59 13.95 2.55
N ALA A 62 0.98 14.88 1.80
CA ALA A 62 -0.25 15.56 2.23
C ALA A 62 -1.43 14.60 2.44
N ASN A 63 -1.41 13.43 1.79
CA ASN A 63 -2.38 12.35 1.96
C ASN A 63 -1.90 11.23 2.90
N GLY A 64 -0.89 11.50 3.73
CA GLY A 64 -0.48 10.63 4.83
C GLY A 64 0.63 9.62 4.50
N TYR A 65 1.26 9.69 3.33
CA TYR A 65 2.48 8.93 3.05
C TYR A 65 3.65 9.44 3.91
N ASP A 66 4.26 8.58 4.71
CA ASP A 66 5.31 8.91 5.67
C ASP A 66 6.64 8.17 5.43
N ASP A 67 6.71 7.30 4.43
CA ASP A 67 7.92 6.58 4.07
C ASP A 67 8.99 7.50 3.42
N PRO A 68 10.28 7.11 3.47
CA PRO A 68 11.39 7.87 2.89
C PRO A 68 11.23 8.14 1.39
N PHE A 69 11.54 9.38 0.99
CA PHE A 69 11.45 9.81 -0.40
C PHE A 69 12.40 9.03 -1.33
N ASP A 70 13.64 8.82 -0.90
CA ASP A 70 14.74 8.27 -1.67
C ASP A 70 14.70 6.74 -1.81
N PHE A 71 14.43 6.01 -0.73
CA PHE A 71 14.50 4.54 -0.71
C PHE A 71 13.16 3.83 -0.94
N GLU A 72 12.03 4.50 -0.72
CA GLU A 72 10.71 3.89 -0.88
C GLU A 72 9.89 4.57 -1.99
N PHE A 73 9.73 5.90 -1.91
CA PHE A 73 8.86 6.61 -2.85
C PHE A 73 9.39 6.61 -4.28
N VAL A 74 10.64 7.03 -4.48
CA VAL A 74 11.24 7.16 -5.82
C VAL A 74 11.30 5.81 -6.56
N PRO A 75 11.76 4.69 -5.96
CA PRO A 75 11.76 3.40 -6.63
C PRO A 75 10.35 2.93 -7.06
N ALA A 76 9.37 3.07 -6.16
CA ALA A 76 7.98 2.73 -6.45
C ALA A 76 7.41 3.63 -7.55
N TRP A 77 7.70 4.93 -7.50
CA TRP A 77 7.25 5.90 -8.48
C TRP A 77 7.87 5.65 -9.86
N VAL A 78 9.17 5.36 -9.96
CA VAL A 78 9.84 5.04 -11.23
C VAL A 78 9.22 3.79 -11.83
N SER A 79 9.02 2.74 -11.03
CA SER A 79 8.43 1.48 -11.49
C SER A 79 7.00 1.64 -12.01
N ALA A 80 6.21 2.53 -11.41
CA ALA A 80 4.83 2.76 -11.82
C ALA A 80 4.69 3.72 -13.02
N ASN A 81 5.62 4.68 -13.18
CA ASN A 81 5.43 5.81 -14.08
C ASN A 81 6.42 5.86 -15.25
N VAL A 82 7.51 5.11 -15.22
CA VAL A 82 8.55 5.19 -16.26
C VAL A 82 8.58 3.92 -17.08
N THR A 83 8.46 4.07 -18.40
CA THR A 83 8.66 2.98 -19.35
C THR A 83 10.04 3.10 -19.96
N PHE A 84 10.87 2.06 -19.78
CA PHE A 84 12.16 1.94 -20.46
C PHE A 84 12.01 1.13 -21.75
N SER A 85 12.74 1.55 -22.78
CA SER A 85 12.82 0.88 -24.08
C SER A 85 14.15 1.19 -24.78
N ASP A 86 14.38 0.56 -25.93
CA ASP A 86 15.49 0.89 -26.82
C ASP A 86 15.46 2.34 -27.34
N ARG A 87 14.33 3.06 -27.21
CA ARG A 87 14.20 4.47 -27.58
C ARG A 87 14.57 5.43 -26.45
N GLY A 88 14.83 4.92 -25.25
CA GLY A 88 15.11 5.70 -24.05
C GLY A 88 14.10 5.40 -22.94
N ALA A 89 13.78 6.43 -22.16
CA ALA A 89 12.85 6.33 -21.06
C ALA A 89 11.76 7.39 -21.17
N GLU A 90 10.52 6.98 -20.94
CA GLU A 90 9.33 7.81 -21.13
C GLU A 90 8.51 7.86 -19.84
N LEU A 91 8.15 9.08 -19.43
CA LEU A 91 7.27 9.31 -18.28
C LEU A 91 5.81 9.22 -18.70
N ALA A 92 5.00 8.48 -17.93
CA ALA A 92 3.57 8.34 -18.15
C ALA A 92 2.85 9.70 -18.09
N THR A 93 1.88 9.90 -18.99
CA THR A 93 1.06 11.12 -19.05
C THR A 93 0.09 11.23 -17.87
N LYS A 94 -0.45 10.10 -17.42
CA LYS A 94 -1.19 9.96 -16.16
C LYS A 94 -0.32 9.19 -15.19
N ARG A 95 0.05 9.84 -14.09
CA ARG A 95 0.96 9.26 -13.09
C ARG A 95 0.19 8.69 -11.91
N THR A 96 0.74 7.62 -11.36
CA THR A 96 0.27 6.95 -10.14
C THR A 96 1.40 6.96 -9.15
N PHE A 97 1.14 7.35 -7.92
CA PHE A 97 2.11 7.34 -6.85
C PHE A 97 1.57 6.50 -5.69
N PRO A 98 2.45 5.95 -4.83
CA PRO A 98 2.03 5.30 -3.61
C PRO A 98 1.21 6.32 -2.80
N MET A 99 -0.09 6.08 -2.69
CA MET A 99 -0.83 6.56 -1.53
C MET A 99 -0.58 5.53 -0.43
N MET A 100 -0.66 5.91 0.85
CA MET A 100 -0.84 4.91 1.91
C MET A 100 -1.81 3.85 1.38
N SER A 101 -1.51 2.56 1.61
CA SER A 101 -2.57 1.55 1.55
C SER A 101 -3.70 2.15 2.37
N ALA A 102 -4.80 2.55 1.70
CA ALA A 102 -5.79 3.42 2.30
C ALA A 102 -6.07 2.86 3.69
N MET A 103 -5.94 3.69 4.74
CA MET A 103 -6.24 3.25 6.10
C MET A 103 -7.54 2.49 6.00
N LEU A 104 -7.55 1.21 6.35
CA LEU A 104 -8.73 0.38 6.17
C LEU A 104 -8.99 -0.37 7.46
N VAL A 105 -10.27 -0.61 7.71
CA VAL A 105 -10.68 -1.49 8.80
C VAL A 105 -10.81 -2.88 8.22
N GLU A 106 -9.98 -3.80 8.67
CA GLU A 106 -10.03 -5.18 8.24
C GLU A 106 -10.74 -6.06 9.25
N VAL A 107 -11.54 -7.01 8.77
CA VAL A 107 -12.21 -8.03 9.58
C VAL A 107 -11.75 -9.42 9.13
N GLN A 108 -11.25 -10.23 10.06
CA GLN A 108 -10.74 -11.57 9.74
C GLN A 108 -11.15 -12.59 10.81
N PRO A 109 -11.50 -13.83 10.41
CA PRO A 109 -11.56 -14.94 11.35
C PRO A 109 -10.16 -15.26 11.84
N VAL A 110 -10.03 -15.46 13.14
CA VAL A 110 -8.77 -15.78 13.78
C VAL A 110 -8.88 -16.97 14.71
N LYS A 111 -7.75 -17.65 14.87
CA LYS A 111 -7.58 -18.74 15.80
C LYS A 111 -6.54 -18.34 16.85
N ASP A 112 -6.91 -18.48 18.11
CA ASP A 112 -6.00 -18.29 19.24
C ASP A 112 -5.18 -19.56 19.42
N GLU A 113 -3.87 -19.47 19.13
CA GLU A 113 -2.92 -20.56 19.35
C GLU A 113 -2.02 -20.34 20.59
N GLY A 114 -2.33 -19.31 21.40
CA GLY A 114 -1.66 -19.02 22.67
C GLY A 114 -0.40 -18.15 22.57
N ASP A 115 0.15 -17.93 21.37
CA ASP A 115 1.23 -16.97 21.08
C ASP A 115 0.81 -15.84 20.13
N GLY A 116 -0.44 -15.86 19.66
CA GLY A 116 -0.99 -14.86 18.77
C GLY A 116 -2.30 -15.31 18.12
N PHE A 117 -2.77 -14.47 17.19
CA PHE A 117 -3.94 -14.72 16.38
C PHE A 117 -3.51 -14.96 14.94
N ASP A 118 -3.68 -16.20 14.48
CA ASP A 118 -3.46 -16.55 13.09
C ASP A 118 -4.77 -16.45 12.30
N THR A 119 -4.68 -15.95 11.07
CA THR A 119 -5.83 -15.87 10.17
C THR A 119 -6.21 -17.27 9.71
N CYS A 120 -7.51 -17.57 9.73
CA CYS A 120 -7.99 -18.91 9.41
C CYS A 120 -9.34 -18.86 8.67
N PRO A 121 -9.78 -19.97 8.07
CA PRO A 121 -11.17 -20.09 7.62
C PRO A 121 -12.15 -19.93 8.79
N LEU A 122 -13.36 -19.39 8.52
CA LEU A 122 -14.38 -19.15 9.55
C LEU A 122 -14.77 -20.42 10.33
N THR A 123 -14.73 -21.59 9.68
CA THR A 123 -15.05 -22.88 10.31
C THR A 123 -14.10 -23.23 11.46
N GLU A 124 -12.85 -22.77 11.38
CA GLU A 124 -11.78 -23.05 12.34
C GLU A 124 -11.58 -21.92 13.35
N ALA A 125 -12.27 -20.79 13.15
CA ALA A 125 -12.08 -19.58 13.95
C ALA A 125 -12.55 -19.78 15.39
N THR A 126 -11.76 -19.24 16.33
CA THR A 126 -12.10 -19.12 17.74
C THR A 126 -12.49 -17.68 18.10
N ALA A 127 -12.22 -16.71 17.23
CA ALA A 127 -12.72 -15.35 17.32
C ALA A 127 -12.80 -14.68 15.93
N ILE A 128 -13.44 -13.52 15.86
CA ILE A 128 -13.36 -12.61 14.71
C ILE A 128 -12.62 -11.34 15.16
N GLY A 129 -11.46 -11.07 14.56
CA GLY A 129 -10.64 -9.90 14.86
C GLY A 129 -10.97 -8.72 13.95
N VAL A 130 -10.94 -7.52 14.52
CA VAL A 130 -11.04 -6.24 13.78
C VAL A 130 -9.74 -5.47 13.94
N TYR A 131 -9.17 -5.04 12.81
CA TYR A 131 -7.86 -4.42 12.70
C TYR A 131 -7.94 -3.08 11.98
N ILE A 132 -7.13 -2.11 12.39
CA ILE A 132 -6.81 -0.95 11.56
C ILE A 132 -5.50 -1.28 10.83
N ARG A 133 -5.57 -1.37 9.50
CA ARG A 133 -4.37 -1.54 8.68
C ARG A 133 -3.80 -0.17 8.31
N ASN A 134 -2.65 0.08 8.88
CA ASN A 134 -1.72 1.18 8.59
C ASN A 134 -0.29 0.63 8.84
N PRO A 135 0.79 1.41 8.66
CA PRO A 135 2.16 0.94 8.92
C PRO A 135 2.42 0.42 10.36
N LEU A 136 1.54 0.73 11.32
CA LEU A 136 1.61 0.25 12.70
C LEU A 136 0.68 -0.93 12.99
N ALA A 137 -0.08 -1.42 11.99
CA ALA A 137 -1.05 -2.50 12.02
C ALA A 137 -1.63 -2.77 13.42
N MET A 138 -2.69 -2.04 13.78
CA MET A 138 -3.23 -2.11 15.13
C MET A 138 -4.39 -3.11 15.22
N HIS A 139 -4.24 -4.09 16.11
CA HIS A 139 -5.37 -4.88 16.61
C HIS A 139 -6.27 -3.98 17.47
N VAL A 140 -7.56 -3.98 17.18
CA VAL A 140 -8.51 -3.07 17.83
C VAL A 140 -9.43 -3.83 18.78
N ARG A 141 -9.96 -4.96 18.33
CA ARG A 141 -10.99 -5.70 19.05
C ARG A 141 -11.16 -7.13 18.54
N ASP A 142 -11.42 -8.04 19.47
CA ASP A 142 -11.89 -9.39 19.20
C ASP A 142 -13.38 -9.57 19.53
N PHE A 143 -14.01 -10.44 18.75
CA PHE A 143 -15.33 -10.99 19.00
C PHE A 143 -15.16 -12.49 19.23
N ASP A 144 -15.05 -12.87 20.50
CA ASP A 144 -14.80 -14.26 20.90
C ASP A 144 -15.97 -15.17 20.49
N ILE A 145 -15.62 -16.34 19.97
CA ILE A 145 -16.57 -17.42 19.69
C ILE A 145 -16.51 -18.39 20.87
N ASP A 146 -17.32 -18.15 21.89
CA ASP A 146 -17.54 -19.13 22.95
C ASP A 146 -18.48 -20.22 22.44
N GLU A 147 -17.89 -21.35 22.03
CA GLU A 147 -18.64 -22.43 21.41
C GLU A 147 -19.66 -23.05 22.38
N GLY A 148 -19.53 -22.90 23.70
CA GLY A 148 -20.57 -23.27 24.68
C GLY A 148 -21.10 -24.72 24.59
N GLY A 149 -20.37 -25.63 23.95
CA GLY A 149 -20.81 -27.00 23.66
C GLY A 149 -21.63 -27.18 22.37
N LEU A 150 -21.76 -26.15 21.54
CA LEU A 150 -22.32 -26.21 20.18
C LEU A 150 -21.43 -27.07 19.28
N SER A 151 -22.03 -27.71 18.27
CA SER A 151 -21.28 -28.50 17.29
C SER A 151 -22.00 -28.53 15.94
N GLY A 152 -21.25 -28.82 14.88
CA GLY A 152 -21.78 -28.91 13.52
C GLY A 152 -22.49 -27.62 13.07
N ASN A 153 -23.68 -27.77 12.49
CA ASN A 153 -24.41 -26.65 11.89
C ASN A 153 -24.75 -25.52 12.89
N ASP A 154 -25.03 -25.85 14.15
CA ASP A 154 -25.40 -24.85 15.15
C ASP A 154 -24.20 -23.96 15.50
N LEU A 155 -23.00 -24.57 15.55
CA LEU A 155 -21.74 -23.84 15.72
C LEU A 155 -21.44 -22.97 14.49
N ASP A 156 -21.58 -23.51 13.28
CA ASP A 156 -21.36 -22.74 12.05
C ASP A 156 -22.31 -21.53 11.95
N GLN A 157 -23.57 -21.70 12.35
CA GLN A 157 -24.54 -20.60 12.38
C GLN A 157 -24.16 -19.54 13.42
N PHE A 158 -23.69 -19.97 14.59
CA PHE A 158 -23.22 -19.07 15.63
C PHE A 158 -21.99 -18.26 15.17
N LYS A 159 -21.00 -18.91 14.56
CA LYS A 159 -19.80 -18.24 14.00
C LYS A 159 -20.17 -17.18 12.96
N ARG A 160 -21.17 -17.45 12.10
CA ARG A 160 -21.69 -16.45 11.16
C ARG A 160 -22.32 -15.26 11.88
N HIS A 161 -23.10 -15.48 12.94
CA HIS A 161 -23.71 -14.40 13.70
C HIS A 161 -22.66 -13.47 14.32
N VAL A 162 -21.62 -14.05 14.94
CA VAL A 162 -20.49 -13.28 15.49
C VAL A 162 -19.77 -12.49 14.39
N ALA A 163 -19.59 -13.08 13.20
CA ALA A 163 -19.00 -12.38 12.05
C ALA A 163 -19.85 -11.19 11.56
N VAL A 164 -21.19 -11.30 11.58
CA VAL A 164 -22.09 -10.18 11.24
C VAL A 164 -21.91 -9.02 12.23
N ASP A 165 -21.86 -9.32 13.52
CA ASP A 165 -21.69 -8.31 14.57
C ASP A 165 -20.32 -7.61 14.46
N ALA A 166 -19.26 -8.38 14.24
CA ALA A 166 -17.92 -7.86 14.01
C ALA A 166 -17.87 -6.96 12.77
N LEU A 167 -18.51 -7.37 11.67
CA LEU A 167 -18.60 -6.58 10.45
C LEU A 167 -19.43 -5.30 10.64
N GLY A 168 -20.52 -5.36 11.41
CA GLY A 168 -21.32 -4.19 11.77
C GLY A 168 -20.50 -3.16 12.57
N TRP A 169 -19.71 -3.65 13.53
CA TRP A 169 -18.82 -2.81 14.32
C TRP A 169 -17.69 -2.21 13.47
N ALA A 170 -17.07 -3.01 12.60
CA ALA A 170 -16.04 -2.56 11.67
C ALA A 170 -16.53 -1.48 10.71
N LYS A 171 -17.77 -1.60 10.20
CA LYS A 171 -18.42 -0.57 9.38
C LYS A 171 -18.59 0.75 10.13
N ALA A 172 -19.05 0.70 11.38
CA ALA A 172 -19.20 1.88 12.22
C ALA A 172 -17.84 2.54 12.52
N LEU A 173 -16.80 1.74 12.78
CA LEU A 173 -15.44 2.24 12.95
C LEU A 173 -14.91 2.89 11.66
N ALA A 174 -15.09 2.23 10.52
CA ALA A 174 -14.64 2.75 9.23
C ALA A 174 -15.35 4.06 8.85
N GLU A 175 -16.66 4.16 9.11
CA GLU A 175 -17.42 5.41 8.95
C GLU A 175 -16.86 6.52 9.85
N HIS A 176 -16.56 6.21 11.11
CA HIS A 176 -15.96 7.18 12.04
C HIS A 176 -14.56 7.65 11.60
N LEU A 177 -13.76 6.74 11.05
CA LEU A 177 -12.40 7.01 10.58
C LEU A 177 -12.35 7.58 9.16
N GLY A 178 -13.49 7.62 8.45
CA GLY A 178 -13.55 8.09 7.06
C GLY A 178 -12.87 7.16 6.07
N CYS A 179 -12.94 5.85 6.29
CA CYS A 179 -12.27 4.86 5.46
C CYS A 179 -13.14 3.66 5.06
N GLU A 180 -12.57 2.73 4.29
CA GLU A 180 -13.26 1.53 3.81
C GLU A 180 -13.10 0.34 4.77
N VAL A 181 -14.02 -0.61 4.68
CA VAL A 181 -13.91 -1.93 5.32
C VAL A 181 -13.39 -2.94 4.32
N TYR A 182 -12.31 -3.63 4.67
CA TYR A 182 -11.81 -4.77 3.92
C TYR A 182 -12.23 -6.08 4.58
N ASN A 183 -12.83 -6.96 3.79
CA ASN A 183 -13.36 -8.25 4.22
C ASN A 183 -12.86 -9.34 3.26
N PRO A 184 -11.61 -9.80 3.42
CA PRO A 184 -10.98 -10.72 2.48
C PRO A 184 -11.68 -12.09 2.42
N HIS A 185 -12.38 -12.48 3.49
CA HIS A 185 -13.04 -13.77 3.60
C HIS A 185 -14.51 -13.74 3.16
N GLY A 186 -15.00 -12.60 2.67
CA GLY A 186 -16.38 -12.46 2.22
C GLY A 186 -17.40 -12.81 3.31
N LEU A 187 -17.10 -12.44 4.56
CA LEU A 187 -18.03 -12.63 5.68
C LEU A 187 -19.34 -11.92 5.35
N GLU A 188 -20.43 -12.67 5.20
CA GLU A 188 -21.74 -12.13 4.87
C GLU A 188 -22.45 -11.67 6.14
N GLY A 189 -23.19 -10.55 6.02
CA GLY A 189 -24.14 -10.06 7.02
C GLY A 189 -25.56 -10.53 6.72
#